data_AF-A0A3B8LNH6-F1
#
_entry.id   AF-A0A3B8LNH6-F1
#
_cell.length_a   1.000
_cell.length_b   1.000
_cell.length_c   1.000
_cell.angle_alpha   90.00
_cell.angle_beta   90.00
_cell.angle_gamma   90.00
#
_symmetry.space_group_name_H-M   'P 1'
#
loop_
_entity.id
_entity.type
_entity.pdbx_description
1 polymer ?
#
loop_
_entity_poly.entity_id
_entity_poly.type
_entity_poly.pdbx_seq_one_letter_code
_entity_poly.pdbx_strand_id
1 'polypeptide(L)'
;MQPLCDGLFDFGKLYMSEDVQYKMAVSVRELVQFVMLSGSIERGLGFVGPSPALEGVLGHQHLQEGRPEEYKAEVYLKHECHIEEVALTVRGRVDGIWELEDSVLIEEIKTVSGRRP
;
A
#
# COMPACT_ATOMS: atom_id res chain seq x y z
N MET A 1 12.36 30.38 -4.90
CA MET A 1 10.96 29.92 -4.80
C MET A 1 11.04 28.51 -4.25
N GLN A 2 10.88 28.37 -2.93
CA GLN A 2 10.94 27.10 -2.21
C GLN A 2 9.61 26.37 -2.38
N PRO A 3 9.57 25.06 -2.67
CA PRO A 3 8.33 24.32 -2.54
C PRO A 3 8.03 24.06 -1.06
N LEU A 4 6.83 24.44 -0.64
CA LEU A 4 6.19 24.03 0.62
C LEU A 4 6.02 22.51 0.63
N CYS A 5 6.95 21.76 1.21
CA CYS A 5 6.77 20.35 1.60
C CYS A 5 7.68 20.02 2.80
N ASP A 6 7.90 20.98 3.71
CA ASP A 6 8.61 20.73 4.97
C ASP A 6 7.58 20.32 6.03
N GLY A 7 7.51 19.03 6.40
CA GLY A 7 6.92 18.73 7.71
C GLY A 7 6.44 17.32 8.09
N LEU A 8 6.21 16.36 7.19
CA LEU A 8 5.62 15.07 7.64
C LEU A 8 6.16 13.76 7.04
N PHE A 9 7.08 13.80 6.08
CA PHE A 9 7.59 12.58 5.42
C PHE A 9 9.11 12.58 5.17
N ASP A 10 9.91 13.15 6.09
CA ASP A 10 11.38 13.10 6.01
C ASP A 10 11.99 12.11 7.02
N PHE A 11 11.51 10.87 7.03
CA PHE A 11 12.16 9.78 7.78
C PHE A 11 13.48 9.31 7.14
N GLY A 12 13.73 9.64 5.87
CA GLY A 12 14.81 9.06 5.08
C GLY A 12 16.16 9.78 5.13
N LYS A 13 16.20 11.09 5.41
CA LYS A 13 17.46 11.87 5.30
C LYS A 13 18.30 11.97 6.57
N LEU A 14 17.78 11.57 7.73
CA LEU A 14 18.48 11.73 9.01
C LEU A 14 19.47 10.62 9.35
N TYR A 15 19.43 9.48 8.64
CA TYR A 15 20.28 8.32 8.93
C TYR A 15 20.77 7.63 7.65
N MET A 16 21.44 8.35 6.75
CA MET A 16 22.31 7.69 5.77
C MET A 16 23.61 7.30 6.47
N SER A 17 23.57 6.22 7.26
CA SER A 17 24.76 5.59 7.83
C SER A 17 25.55 4.92 6.70
N GLU A 18 26.86 5.23 6.58
CA GLU A 18 27.76 4.55 5.63
C GLU A 18 27.96 3.06 5.98
N ASP A 19 27.50 2.62 7.15
CA ASP A 19 27.65 1.27 7.70
C ASP A 19 26.30 0.56 7.86
N VAL A 20 25.58 0.32 6.76
CA VAL A 20 24.41 -0.59 6.78
C VAL A 20 24.90 -2.03 6.98
N GLN A 21 24.72 -2.59 8.18
CA GLN A 21 25.07 -3.97 8.52
C GLN A 21 23.97 -4.97 8.12
N TYR A 22 22.71 -4.56 8.19
CA TYR A 22 21.57 -5.45 7.97
C TYR A 22 20.64 -4.92 6.90
N LYS A 23 20.30 -5.76 5.92
CA LYS A 23 19.31 -5.47 4.89
C LYS A 23 18.13 -6.42 5.01
N MET A 24 16.93 -5.87 5.08
CA MET A 24 15.69 -6.64 5.21
C MET A 24 14.60 -6.07 4.30
N ALA A 25 13.68 -6.93 3.89
CA ALA A 25 12.53 -6.53 3.09
C ALA A 25 11.25 -7.11 3.69
N VAL A 26 10.23 -6.27 3.85
CA VAL A 26 8.92 -6.65 4.41
C VAL A 26 7.81 -6.08 3.54
N SER A 27 6.74 -6.84 3.34
CA SER A 27 5.54 -6.29 2.72
C SER A 27 4.75 -5.43 3.72
N VAL A 28 4.01 -4.44 3.21
CA VAL A 28 3.07 -3.66 4.04
C VAL A 28 2.11 -4.59 4.80
N ARG A 29 1.64 -5.66 4.17
CA ARG A 29 0.75 -6.65 4.79
C ARG A 29 1.41 -7.34 5.99
N GLU A 30 2.64 -7.82 5.84
CA GLU A 30 3.39 -8.47 6.92
C GLU A 30 3.61 -7.51 8.09
N LEU A 31 3.95 -6.24 7.79
CA LEU A 31 4.13 -5.20 8.80
C LEU A 31 2.84 -4.92 9.57
N VAL A 32 1.72 -4.70 8.86
CA VAL A 32 0.40 -4.49 9.49
C VAL A 32 0.01 -5.70 10.32
N GLN A 33 0.20 -6.92 9.79
CA GLN A 33 -0.11 -8.14 10.54
C GLN A 33 0.68 -8.21 11.84
N PHE A 34 1.99 -7.91 11.80
CA PHE A 34 2.85 -7.88 12.98
C PHE A 34 2.39 -6.87 14.03
N VAL A 35 2.10 -5.62 13.62
CA VAL A 35 1.64 -4.56 14.54
C VAL A 35 0.26 -4.89 15.12
N MET A 36 -0.61 -5.50 14.33
CA MET A 36 -1.97 -5.87 14.74
C MET A 36 -2.04 -7.18 15.56
N LEU A 37 -0.91 -7.79 15.92
CA LEU A 37 -0.89 -8.99 16.79
C LEU A 37 -1.37 -8.71 18.24
N SER A 38 -1.69 -7.47 18.61
CA SER A 38 -2.39 -7.14 19.85
C SER A 38 -3.90 -7.07 19.63
N GLY A 39 -4.61 -8.19 19.81
CA GLY A 39 -6.06 -8.26 19.74
C GLY A 39 -6.55 -9.71 19.65
N SER A 40 -7.73 -9.98 20.21
CA SER A 40 -8.41 -11.28 20.07
C SER A 40 -8.61 -11.57 18.58
N ILE A 41 -8.00 -12.64 18.06
CA ILE A 41 -8.40 -13.22 16.77
C ILE A 41 -9.72 -13.96 17.03
N GLU A 42 -10.78 -13.21 17.32
CA GLU A 42 -12.12 -13.71 17.07
C GLU A 42 -12.23 -13.86 15.55
N ARG A 43 -11.97 -15.07 15.08
CA ARG A 43 -12.39 -15.52 13.75
C ARG A 43 -13.91 -15.51 13.76
N GLY A 44 -14.50 -14.33 13.61
CA GLY A 44 -15.92 -14.18 13.35
C GLY A 44 -16.24 -15.06 12.16
N LEU A 45 -17.02 -16.11 12.42
CA LEU A 45 -17.60 -16.96 11.40
C LEU A 45 -18.46 -16.09 10.48
N GLY A 46 -17.88 -15.71 9.34
CA GLY A 46 -18.57 -14.96 8.29
C GLY A 46 -17.76 -15.03 7.00
N PHE A 47 -18.34 -15.67 5.99
CA PHE A 47 -17.91 -15.69 4.59
C PHE A 47 -16.83 -16.70 4.20
N VAL A 48 -17.16 -17.99 4.37
CA VAL A 48 -16.52 -19.09 3.63
C VAL A 48 -17.38 -19.41 2.41
N GLY A 49 -17.13 -18.70 1.32
CA GLY A 49 -17.63 -18.99 -0.02
C GLY A 49 -16.69 -18.39 -1.06
N PRO A 50 -16.54 -18.96 -2.27
CA PRO A 50 -15.66 -18.43 -3.31
C PRO A 50 -16.12 -17.08 -3.91
N SER A 51 -17.30 -16.58 -3.56
CA SER A 51 -17.91 -15.40 -4.20
C SER A 51 -17.25 -14.05 -3.88
N PRO A 52 -16.82 -13.71 -2.64
CA PRO A 52 -16.36 -12.34 -2.34
C PRO A 52 -15.01 -12.01 -2.99
N ALA A 53 -14.11 -13.00 -3.08
CA ALA A 53 -12.81 -12.79 -3.74
C ALA A 53 -12.97 -12.60 -5.25
N LEU A 54 -13.85 -13.40 -5.88
CA LEU A 54 -14.14 -13.26 -7.32
C LEU A 54 -14.87 -11.95 -7.62
N GLU A 55 -15.86 -11.57 -6.81
CA GLU A 55 -16.53 -10.26 -6.88
C GLU A 55 -15.53 -9.11 -6.70
N GLY A 56 -14.54 -9.29 -5.82
CA GLY A 56 -13.39 -8.39 -5.67
C GLY A 56 -12.64 -8.20 -6.98
N VAL A 57 -12.16 -9.30 -7.57
CA VAL A 57 -11.38 -9.26 -8.82
C VAL A 57 -12.17 -8.65 -9.97
N LEU A 58 -13.43 -9.05 -10.15
CA LEU A 58 -14.30 -8.50 -11.20
C LEU A 58 -14.59 -7.01 -10.99
N GLY A 59 -14.76 -6.59 -9.74
CA GLY A 59 -14.95 -5.18 -9.38
C GLY A 59 -13.72 -4.33 -9.73
N HIS A 60 -12.51 -4.81 -9.45
CA HIS A 60 -11.27 -4.14 -9.85
C HIS A 60 -11.17 -4.04 -11.37
N GLN A 61 -11.35 -5.15 -12.09
CA GLN A 61 -11.28 -5.18 -13.55
C GLN A 61 -12.26 -4.18 -14.18
N HIS A 62 -13.52 -4.20 -13.76
CA HIS A 62 -14.55 -3.32 -14.30
C HIS A 62 -14.24 -1.83 -14.08
N LEU A 63 -13.75 -1.45 -12.90
CA LEU A 63 -13.39 -0.06 -12.61
C LEU A 63 -12.14 0.36 -13.39
N GLN A 64 -11.14 -0.52 -13.50
CA GLN A 64 -9.89 -0.27 -14.20
C GLN A 64 -10.08 -0.15 -15.72
N GLU A 65 -11.01 -0.90 -16.32
CA GLU A 65 -11.37 -0.79 -17.76
C GLU A 65 -11.87 0.61 -18.14
N GLY A 66 -12.50 1.32 -17.20
CA GLY A 66 -13.00 2.69 -17.42
C GLY A 66 -11.96 3.78 -17.19
N ARG A 67 -10.70 3.44 -16.87
CA ARG A 67 -9.63 4.40 -16.59
C ARG A 67 -8.95 4.88 -17.89
N PRO A 68 -8.35 6.08 -17.89
CA PRO A 68 -7.61 6.60 -19.05
C PRO A 68 -6.30 5.82 -19.28
N GLU A 69 -5.67 6.00 -20.44
CA GLU A 69 -4.47 5.26 -20.85
C GLU A 69 -3.27 5.48 -19.91
N GLU A 70 -3.17 6.68 -19.33
CA GLU A 70 -2.10 7.06 -18.40
C GLU A 70 -2.25 6.40 -17.01
N TYR A 71 -3.42 5.82 -16.72
CA TYR A 71 -3.66 5.09 -15.49
C TYR A 71 -2.93 3.74 -15.51
N LYS A 72 -2.15 3.48 -14.46
CA LYS A 72 -1.43 2.22 -14.26
C LYS A 72 -2.16 1.41 -13.20
N ALA A 73 -2.74 0.28 -13.60
CA ALA A 73 -3.34 -0.68 -12.68
C ALA A 73 -2.26 -1.55 -12.00
N GLU A 74 -2.53 -1.99 -10.77
CA GLU A 74 -1.77 -3.04 -10.06
C GLU A 74 -0.26 -2.74 -9.93
N VAL A 75 0.09 -1.52 -9.51
CA VAL A 75 1.48 -1.04 -9.50
C VAL A 75 2.23 -1.51 -8.26
N TYR A 76 3.34 -2.22 -8.46
CA TYR A 76 4.27 -2.58 -7.40
C TYR A 76 5.12 -1.36 -6.98
N LEU A 77 5.15 -1.10 -5.68
CA LEU A 77 5.93 -0.02 -5.08
C LEU A 77 6.88 -0.58 -4.01
N LYS A 78 8.04 0.07 -3.87
CA LYS A 78 8.98 -0.18 -2.77
C LYS A 78 9.59 1.13 -2.29
N HIS A 79 9.86 1.20 -1.00
CA HIS A 79 10.58 2.30 -0.37
C HIS A 79 11.59 1.72 0.62
N GLU A 80 12.82 2.23 0.60
CA GLU A 80 13.86 1.85 1.55
C GLU A 80 13.98 2.94 2.61
N CYS A 81 13.81 2.56 3.87
CA CYS A 81 14.08 3.42 5.02
C CYS A 81 15.34 2.93 5.74
N HIS A 82 16.12 3.88 6.26
CA HIS A 82 17.33 3.60 7.01
C HIS A 82 17.11 3.96 8.48
N ILE A 83 17.42 3.00 9.36
CA ILE A 83 17.31 3.15 10.81
C ILE A 83 18.58 2.54 11.40
N GLU A 84 19.44 3.37 11.98
CA GLU A 84 20.74 2.94 12.52
C GLU A 84 21.57 2.14 11.50
N GLU A 85 21.87 0.87 11.78
CA GLU A 85 22.63 -0.05 10.92
C GLU A 85 21.73 -0.90 9.99
N VAL A 86 20.42 -0.61 9.96
CA VAL A 86 19.42 -1.38 9.20
C VAL A 86 18.91 -0.58 8.01
N ALA A 87 18.95 -1.19 6.82
CA ALA A 87 18.17 -0.76 5.67
C ALA A 87 16.95 -1.68 5.51
N LEU A 88 15.76 -1.11 5.72
CA LEU A 88 14.48 -1.80 5.63
C LEU A 88 13.76 -1.38 4.34
N THR A 89 13.61 -2.33 3.42
CA THR A 89 12.73 -2.15 2.25
C THR A 89 11.30 -2.52 2.60
N VAL A 90 10.40 -1.55 2.62
CA VAL A 90 8.96 -1.77 2.67
C VAL A 90 8.41 -1.86 1.26
N ARG A 91 7.64 -2.90 0.95
CA ARG A 91 7.07 -3.13 -0.39
C ARG A 91 5.57 -3.39 -0.36
N GLY A 92 4.90 -3.04 -1.43
CA GLY A 92 3.47 -3.26 -1.57
C GLY A 92 3.01 -3.14 -3.01
N ARG A 93 1.72 -3.32 -3.22
CA ARG A 93 1.05 -3.07 -4.48
C ARG A 93 -0.13 -2.17 -4.20
N VAL A 94 -0.28 -1.14 -5.04
CA VAL A 94 -1.48 -0.29 -5.07
C VAL A 94 -2.35 -0.71 -6.25
N ASP A 95 -3.65 -0.55 -6.14
CA ASP A 95 -4.58 -0.97 -7.20
C ASP A 95 -4.52 -0.04 -8.42
N GLY A 96 -4.13 1.22 -8.20
CA GLY A 96 -4.04 2.24 -9.23
C GLY A 96 -3.05 3.36 -8.96
N ILE A 97 -2.36 3.82 -9.99
CA ILE A 97 -1.65 5.11 -10.00
C ILE A 97 -2.02 5.87 -11.26
N TRP A 98 -2.34 7.16 -11.10
CA TRP A 98 -2.50 8.09 -12.20
C TRP A 98 -1.65 9.33 -11.95
N GLU A 99 -0.64 9.51 -12.80
CA GLU A 99 0.19 10.71 -12.83
C GLU A 99 -0.57 11.82 -13.57
N LEU A 100 -0.89 12.90 -12.85
CA LEU A 100 -1.51 14.12 -13.38
C LEU A 100 -0.44 15.21 -13.49
N GLU A 101 -0.75 16.33 -14.15
CA GLU A 101 0.23 17.41 -14.38
C GLU A 101 0.89 17.92 -13.08
N ASP A 102 0.11 18.12 -12.02
CA ASP A 102 0.59 18.70 -10.75
C ASP A 102 0.47 17.74 -9.55
N SER A 103 0.02 16.51 -9.76
CA SER A 103 -0.21 15.57 -8.64
C SER A 103 -0.17 14.10 -9.06
N VAL A 104 -0.12 13.21 -8.08
CA VAL A 104 -0.24 11.78 -8.30
C VAL A 104 -1.45 11.28 -7.52
N LEU A 105 -2.38 10.64 -8.22
CA LEU A 105 -3.52 9.98 -7.62
C LEU A 105 -3.18 8.51 -7.42
N ILE A 106 -3.37 8.02 -6.19
CA ILE A 106 -3.16 6.62 -5.81
C ILE A 106 -4.50 6.04 -5.37
N GLU A 107 -4.90 4.90 -5.93
CA GLU A 107 -6.17 4.24 -5.62
C GLU A 107 -5.99 2.92 -4.88
N GLU A 108 -6.88 2.69 -3.92
CA GLU A 108 -7.19 1.39 -3.33
C GLU A 108 -8.67 1.10 -3.60
N ILE A 109 -8.95 -0.01 -4.26
CA ILE A 109 -10.28 -0.44 -4.66
C ILE A 109 -10.75 -1.55 -3.70
N LYS A 110 -12.03 -1.49 -3.31
CA LYS A 110 -12.67 -2.49 -2.46
C LYS A 110 -14.08 -2.78 -2.93
N THR A 111 -14.37 -4.03 -3.26
CA THR A 111 -15.73 -4.51 -3.44
C THR A 111 -16.34 -4.85 -2.09
N VAL A 112 -17.52 -4.30 -1.79
CA VAL A 112 -18.26 -4.58 -0.55
C VAL A 112 -19.66 -5.10 -0.88
N SER A 113 -20.00 -6.25 -0.31
CA SER A 113 -21.31 -6.88 -0.48
C SER A 113 -22.17 -6.55 0.76
N GLY A 114 -22.76 -5.35 0.78
CA GLY A 114 -23.61 -4.88 1.89
C GLY A 114 -24.68 -3.91 1.41
N ARG A 115 -25.90 -4.01 1.97
CA ARG A 115 -26.96 -3.01 1.75
C ARG A 115 -26.44 -1.67 2.27
N ARG A 116 -26.49 -0.61 1.45
CA ARG A 116 -26.23 0.76 1.94
C ARG A 116 -27.11 0.99 3.18
N PRO A 117 -26.61 1.64 4.24
CA PRO A 117 -27.41 1.96 5.42
C PRO A 117 -28.71 2.68 5.04
#